data_AF-X0WRQ8-F1
#
_entry.id   AF-X0WRQ8-F1
#
_cell.length_a   1.000
_cell.length_b   1.000
_cell.length_c   1.000
_cell.angle_alpha   90.00
_cell.angle_beta   90.00
_cell.angle_gamma   90.00
#
_symmetry.space_group_name_H-M   'P 1'
#
loop_
_entity.id
_entity.type
_entity.pdbx_description
1 polymer ?
#
loop_
_entity_poly.entity_id
_entity_poly.type
_entity_poly.pdbx_seq_one_letter_code
_entity_poly.pdbx_strand_id
1 'polypeptide(L)'
;IMSKVYNFLIHFLFRTNIRDINSGFKIYKKKVFENMELISESPFIDVEIFVRAMKRNFVIKQYPVIFKHRGKGVSYISRPSVILATIKDMLKFKCQKSL
;
A
#
# COMPACT_ATOMS: atom_id res chain seq x y z
N ILE A 1 -16.30 -1.18 3.10
CA ILE A 1 -15.96 -0.77 4.48
C ILE A 1 -14.47 -1.03 4.77
N MET A 2 -13.98 -2.27 4.63
CA MET A 2 -12.57 -2.64 4.86
C MET A 2 -11.54 -1.70 4.20
N SER A 3 -11.66 -1.41 2.89
CA SER A 3 -10.72 -0.51 2.21
C SER A 3 -10.72 0.91 2.77
N LYS A 4 -11.88 1.43 3.20
CA LYS A 4 -11.98 2.78 3.79
C LYS A 4 -11.24 2.84 5.14
N VAL A 5 -11.45 1.84 5.98
CA VAL A 5 -10.77 1.73 7.28
C VAL A 5 -9.27 1.59 7.09
N TYR A 6 -8.84 0.75 6.14
CA TYR A 6 -7.43 0.58 5.83
C TYR A 6 -6.79 1.89 5.32
N ASN A 7 -7.39 2.54 4.33
CA ASN A 7 -6.86 3.80 3.80
C ASN A 7 -6.78 4.88 4.89
N PHE A 8 -7.80 5.00 5.75
CA PHE A 8 -7.77 5.91 6.89
C PHE A 8 -6.62 5.61 7.87
N LEU A 9 -6.42 4.34 8.22
CA LEU A 9 -5.32 3.91 9.08
C LEU A 9 -3.96 4.28 8.47
N ILE A 10 -3.78 4.03 7.17
CA ILE A 10 -2.54 4.37 6.46
C ILE A 10 -2.30 5.88 6.40
N HIS A 11 -3.34 6.67 6.13
CA HIS A 11 -3.26 8.14 6.16
C HIS A 11 -2.80 8.64 7.52
N PHE A 12 -3.39 8.10 8.59
CA PHE A 12 -3.04 8.49 9.95
C PHE A 12 -1.61 8.12 10.32
N LEU A 13 -1.17 6.90 9.99
CA LEU A 13 0.14 6.38 10.40
C LEU A 13 1.31 6.93 9.59
N PHE A 14 1.11 7.15 8.28
CA PHE A 14 2.21 7.47 7.35
C PHE A 14 2.05 8.81 6.64
N ARG A 15 1.02 9.60 7.01
CA ARG A 15 0.76 10.96 6.49
C ARG A 15 0.68 11.00 4.97
N THR A 16 0.10 9.96 4.36
CA THR A 16 -0.07 9.87 2.90
C THR A 16 -1.33 10.64 2.47
N ASN A 17 -1.37 11.11 1.22
CA ASN A 17 -2.53 11.82 0.65
C ASN A 17 -3.19 11.03 -0.51
N ILE A 18 -3.01 9.70 -0.52
CA ILE A 18 -3.45 8.81 -1.61
C ILE A 18 -4.86 8.30 -1.30
N ARG A 19 -5.86 8.61 -2.14
CA ARG A 19 -7.28 8.29 -1.89
C ARG A 19 -7.54 6.79 -1.83
N ASP A 20 -6.90 6.02 -2.70
CA ASP A 20 -6.99 4.57 -2.71
C ASP A 20 -5.62 3.92 -2.94
N ILE A 21 -5.01 3.46 -1.85
CA ILE A 21 -3.69 2.84 -1.91
C ILE A 21 -3.74 1.37 -2.34
N ASN A 22 -4.91 0.74 -2.17
CA ASN A 22 -5.15 -0.68 -2.40
C ASN A 22 -5.55 -1.01 -3.84
N SER A 23 -5.61 -0.02 -4.73
CA SER A 23 -5.87 -0.24 -6.14
C SER A 23 -4.83 -1.22 -6.70
N GLY A 24 -5.25 -2.38 -7.21
CA GLY A 24 -4.34 -3.33 -7.86
C GLY A 24 -3.71 -2.80 -9.15
N PHE A 25 -4.23 -1.69 -9.69
CA PHE A 25 -3.73 -1.08 -10.91
C PHE A 25 -2.87 0.15 -10.59
N LYS A 26 -1.57 0.03 -10.87
CA LYS A 26 -0.56 1.06 -10.62
C LYS A 26 0.50 1.04 -11.72
N ILE A 27 1.04 2.21 -12.08
CA ILE A 27 2.11 2.36 -13.06
C ILE A 27 3.26 3.10 -12.39
N TYR A 28 4.46 2.54 -12.49
CA TYR A 28 5.66 3.08 -11.88
C TYR A 28 6.74 3.32 -12.94
N LYS A 29 7.50 4.40 -12.78
CA LYS A 29 8.76 4.55 -13.52
C LYS A 29 9.81 3.66 -12.88
N LYS A 30 10.67 3.02 -13.69
CA LYS A 30 11.77 2.16 -13.19
C LYS A 30 12.61 2.84 -12.09
N LYS A 31 12.94 4.11 -12.29
CA LYS A 31 13.69 4.94 -11.33
C LYS A 31 13.08 5.08 -9.93
N VAL A 32 11.79 4.79 -9.76
CA VAL A 32 11.16 4.78 -8.43
C VAL A 32 11.80 3.70 -7.55
N PHE A 33 12.13 2.55 -8.14
CA PHE A 33 12.67 1.39 -7.45
C PHE A 33 14.20 1.36 -7.38
N GLU A 34 14.89 2.26 -8.09
CA GLU A 34 16.35 2.34 -8.03
C GLU A 34 16.79 2.62 -6.59
N ASN A 35 17.69 1.78 -6.06
CA ASN A 35 18.16 1.82 -4.68
C ASN A 35 17.04 1.74 -3.63
N MET A 36 15.86 1.17 -3.96
CA MET A 36 14.75 0.98 -3.02
C MET A 36 14.75 -0.45 -2.48
N GLU A 37 15.19 -0.62 -1.24
CA GLU A 37 15.05 -1.90 -0.54
C GLU A 37 13.63 -2.02 0.04
N LEU A 38 12.89 -3.02 -0.43
CA LEU A 38 11.55 -3.34 0.05
C LEU A 38 11.63 -4.48 1.06
N ILE A 39 10.92 -4.34 2.19
CA ILE A 39 10.99 -5.30 3.30
C ILE A 39 9.67 -6.00 3.61
N SER A 40 8.59 -5.58 2.95
CA SER A 40 7.24 -6.11 3.14
C SER A 40 6.95 -7.25 2.16
N GLU A 41 6.34 -8.31 2.66
CA GLU A 41 5.97 -9.51 1.88
C GLU A 41 4.44 -9.70 1.81
N SER A 42 3.71 -8.84 2.51
CA SER A 42 2.25 -8.80 2.53
C SER A 42 1.69 -7.72 1.59
N PRO A 43 0.35 -7.62 1.45
CA PRO A 43 -0.28 -6.50 0.75
C PRO A 43 0.13 -5.09 1.23
N PHE A 44 0.80 -4.97 2.39
CA PHE A 44 1.37 -3.71 2.86
C PHE A 44 2.44 -3.12 1.92
N ILE A 45 3.01 -3.93 1.03
CA ILE A 45 4.05 -3.52 0.07
C ILE A 45 3.69 -2.25 -0.73
N ASP A 46 2.42 -2.08 -1.07
CA ASP A 46 1.94 -0.88 -1.79
C ASP A 46 2.17 0.39 -0.96
N VAL A 47 1.87 0.33 0.35
CA VAL A 47 2.08 1.43 1.28
C VAL A 47 3.57 1.73 1.40
N GLU A 48 4.41 0.70 1.56
CA GLU A 48 5.85 0.86 1.65
C GLU A 48 6.41 1.59 0.43
N ILE A 49 6.04 1.16 -0.78
CA ILE A 49 6.49 1.78 -2.04
C ILE A 49 6.08 3.26 -2.07
N PHE A 50 4.82 3.57 -1.79
CA PHE A 50 4.35 4.96 -1.83
C PHE A 50 5.01 5.84 -0.77
N VAL A 51 5.14 5.36 0.46
CA VAL A 51 5.79 6.12 1.54
C VAL A 51 7.24 6.41 1.19
N ARG A 52 7.99 5.42 0.70
CA ARG A 52 9.38 5.62 0.25
C ARG A 52 9.45 6.56 -0.96
N ALA A 53 8.52 6.44 -1.91
CA ALA A 53 8.48 7.31 -3.08
C ALA A 53 8.22 8.79 -2.70
N MET A 54 7.28 9.04 -1.78
CA MET A 54 7.00 10.39 -1.28
C MET A 54 8.20 10.99 -0.55
N LYS A 55 8.90 10.20 0.28
CA LYS A 55 10.14 10.65 0.95
C LYS A 55 11.25 11.03 -0.03
N ARG A 56 11.30 10.36 -1.18
CA ARG A 56 12.21 10.67 -2.29
C ARG A 56 11.70 11.79 -3.20
N ASN A 57 10.64 12.50 -2.79
CA ASN A 57 10.02 13.59 -3.53
C ASN A 57 9.51 13.20 -4.93
N PHE A 58 9.15 11.93 -5.15
CA PHE A 58 8.49 11.53 -6.39
C PHE A 58 7.06 12.04 -6.44
N VAL A 59 6.65 12.46 -7.64
CA VAL A 59 5.27 12.92 -7.89
C VAL A 59 4.35 11.72 -8.10
N ILE A 60 3.26 11.69 -7.33
CA ILE A 60 2.20 10.68 -7.44
C ILE A 60 0.96 11.33 -8.03
N LYS A 61 0.45 10.78 -9.14
CA LYS A 61 -0.80 11.20 -9.78
C LYS A 61 -1.85 10.10 -9.64
N GLN A 62 -3.09 10.49 -9.35
CA GLN A 62 -4.21 9.58 -9.16
C GLN A 62 -5.22 9.79 -10.28
N TYR A 63 -5.62 8.71 -10.94
CA TYR A 63 -6.63 8.73 -11.99
C TYR A 63 -7.81 7.85 -11.56
N PRO A 64 -9.06 8.32 -11.75
CA PRO A 64 -10.23 7.52 -11.41
C PRO A 64 -10.34 6.32 -12.36
N VAL A 65 -10.64 5.15 -11.80
CA VAL A 65 -10.88 3.91 -12.56
C VAL A 65 -12.16 3.27 -12.04
N ILE A 66 -12.96 2.72 -12.94
CA ILE A 66 -14.18 1.98 -12.60
C ILE A 66 -13.82 0.51 -12.44
N PHE A 67 -13.87 0.01 -11.20
CA PHE A 67 -13.68 -1.42 -10.92
C PHE A 67 -14.99 -2.18 -11.10
N LYS A 68 -14.95 -3.25 -11.90
CA LYS A 68 -16.05 -4.22 -11.96
C LYS A 68 -15.81 -5.32 -10.92
N HIS A 69 -16.83 -5.64 -10.15
CA HIS A 69 -16.76 -6.77 -9.24
C HIS A 69 -16.62 -8.08 -10.03
N ARG A 70 -15.73 -8.95 -9.56
CA ARG A 70 -15.58 -10.29 -10.12
C ARG A 70 -16.87 -11.07 -9.86
N GLY A 71 -17.44 -11.70 -10.88
CA GLY A 71 -18.66 -12.52 -10.74
C GLY A 71 -18.43 -13.89 -10.11
N LYS A 72 -17.17 -14.35 -10.01
CA LYS A 72 -16.78 -15.65 -9.44
C LYS A 72 -15.47 -15.53 -8.65
N GLY A 73 -15.28 -16.43 -7.69
CA GLY A 73 -14.06 -16.56 -6.88
C GLY A 73 -14.10 -15.78 -5.55
N VAL A 74 -13.53 -16.38 -4.50
CA VAL A 74 -13.46 -15.78 -3.16
C VAL A 74 -12.24 -14.86 -3.07
N SER A 75 -12.35 -13.76 -2.32
CA SER A 75 -11.20 -12.93 -2.00
C SER A 75 -10.40 -13.55 -0.86
N TYR A 76 -9.12 -13.79 -1.08
CA TYR A 76 -8.22 -14.31 -0.05
C TYR A 76 -7.60 -13.22 0.81
N ILE A 77 -7.79 -11.94 0.46
CA ILE A 77 -7.18 -10.82 1.18
C ILE A 77 -7.74 -10.63 2.58
N SER A 78 -8.96 -11.13 2.81
CA SER A 78 -9.65 -11.07 4.10
C SER A 78 -9.30 -12.24 5.02
N ARG A 79 -8.40 -13.15 4.61
CA ARG A 79 -7.95 -14.25 5.46
C ARG A 79 -7.18 -13.70 6.67
N PRO A 80 -7.42 -14.24 7.89
CA PRO A 80 -6.72 -13.78 9.10
C PRO A 80 -5.20 -13.82 8.99
N SER A 81 -4.64 -14.84 8.34
CA SER A 81 -3.19 -14.96 8.13
C SER A 81 -2.61 -13.80 7.30
N VAL A 82 -3.33 -13.36 6.26
CA VAL A 82 -2.93 -12.23 5.42
C VAL A 82 -3.04 -10.91 6.19
N ILE A 83 -4.10 -10.74 6.98
CA ILE A 83 -4.30 -9.56 7.83
C ILE A 83 -3.17 -9.45 8.86
N LEU A 84 -2.86 -10.55 9.55
CA LEU A 84 -1.78 -10.60 10.54
C LEU A 84 -0.40 -10.33 9.90
N ALA A 85 -0.13 -10.88 8.72
CA ALA A 85 1.08 -10.58 7.96
C ALA A 85 1.16 -9.09 7.59
N THR A 86 0.05 -8.50 7.15
CA THR A 86 -0.06 -7.07 6.81
C THR A 86 0.22 -6.18 8.02
N ILE A 87 -0.35 -6.52 9.18
CA ILE A 87 -0.11 -5.78 10.43
C ILE A 87 1.35 -5.93 10.87
N LYS A 88 1.93 -7.13 10.76
CA LYS A 88 3.35 -7.37 11.09
C LYS A 88 4.27 -6.52 10.23
N ASP A 89 4.07 -6.50 8.91
CA ASP A 89 4.87 -5.68 7.99
C ASP A 89 4.67 -4.18 8.26
N MET A 90 3.44 -3.75 8.54
CA MET A 90 3.13 -2.37 8.89
C MET A 90 3.89 -1.92 10.15
N LEU A 91 3.90 -2.74 11.20
CA LEU A 91 4.63 -2.44 12.44
C LEU A 91 6.13 -2.49 12.24
N LYS A 92 6.64 -3.49 11.50
CA LYS A 92 8.06 -3.62 11.14
C LYS A 92 8.54 -2.36 10.40
N PHE A 93 7.80 -1.93 9.38
CA PHE A 93 8.11 -0.75 8.60
C PHE A 93 8.01 0.55 9.41
N LYS A 94 7.02 0.67 10.31
CA LYS A 94 6.88 1.83 11.19
C LYS A 94 8.03 1.95 12.20
N CYS A 95 8.50 0.83 12.76
CA CYS A 95 9.59 0.80 13.74
C CYS A 95 10.97 0.94 13.10
N GLN A 96 11.12 0.64 11.81
CA GLN A 96 12.37 0.88 11.10
C GLN A 96 12.61 2.39 11.07
N LYS A 97 13.71 2.84 11.70
CA LYS A 97 14.18 4.25 11.84
C LYS A 97 14.43 5.00 10.50
N SER A 98 13.80 4.60 9.41
CA SER A 98 13.89 5.21 8.09
C SER A 98 12.76 6.23 7.83
N LEU A 99 11.86 6.47 8.79
CA LEU A 99 10.92 7.61 8.80
C LEU A 99 11.57 8.87 9.34
#